data_AF-A0A3N9MX96-F1
#
_entry.id   AF-A0A3N9MX96-F1
#
_cell.length_a   1.000
_cell.length_b   1.000
_cell.length_c   1.000
_cell.angle_alpha   90.00
_cell.angle_beta   90.00
_cell.angle_gamma   90.00
#
_symmetry.space_group_name_H-M   'P 1'
#
loop_
_entity.id
_entity.type
_entity.pdbx_description
1 polymer ?
#
loop_
_entity_poly.entity_id
_entity_poly.type
_entity_poly.pdbx_seq_one_letter_code
_entity_poly.pdbx_strand_id
1 'polypeptide(L)'
;MHNREVEIEVPQDILENWQEMANILARIINVPAALIMRYIDPLIEVFVSSSNEDNPYHPGDKEILKDSGLYCETVIKSDRELLIPNALIDELWKNNPDVKLNMISYLGFPIHLPDNRIFGTICILDNKSNAYSETTEKLMIQFRNLLESQLDLIYMNQTLGEKNRRLTDYLKELQALRGIVPICANCKNIRDENGNWHPIEHYIMRNPEVELSHGICPKCRKKLYPDYK
;
A
#
# COMPACT_ATOMS: atom_id res chain seq x y z
N MET A 1 7.32 -5.67 20.21
CA MET A 1 6.41 -5.00 19.26
C MET A 1 7.15 -4.91 17.95
N HIS A 2 6.82 -5.78 17.00
CA HIS A 2 7.46 -5.76 15.67
C HIS A 2 6.92 -4.55 14.92
N ASN A 3 7.79 -3.56 14.69
CA ASN A 3 7.57 -2.46 13.77
C ASN A 3 7.55 -3.08 12.37
N ARG A 4 6.40 -3.60 11.93
CA ARG A 4 6.23 -3.95 10.52
C ARG A 4 6.20 -2.61 9.80
N GLU A 5 7.29 -2.26 9.15
CA GLU A 5 7.27 -1.26 8.08
C GLU A 5 6.15 -1.69 7.14
N VAL A 6 5.07 -0.92 7.11
CA VAL A 6 4.07 -1.05 6.07
C VAL A 6 4.78 -0.59 4.81
N GLU A 7 5.33 -1.54 4.07
CA GLU A 7 5.86 -1.31 2.73
C GLU A 7 4.65 -0.96 1.86
N ILE A 8 4.52 0.33 1.53
CA ILE A 8 3.42 0.79 0.70
C ILE A 8 3.65 0.27 -0.72
N GLU A 9 2.87 -0.76 -1.07
CA GLU A 9 2.78 -1.24 -2.44
C GLU A 9 1.92 -0.26 -3.27
N VAL A 10 2.57 0.48 -4.17
CA VAL A 10 1.91 1.43 -5.08
C VAL A 10 1.29 0.63 -6.24
N PRO A 11 -0.04 0.70 -6.44
CA PRO A 11 -0.71 0.06 -7.57
C PRO A 11 -0.15 0.50 -8.93
N GLN A 12 -0.15 -0.40 -9.91
CA GLN A 12 0.43 -0.19 -11.23
C GLN A 12 -0.20 1.01 -11.98
N ASP A 13 -1.51 1.20 -11.87
CA ASP A 13 -2.24 2.32 -12.47
C ASP A 13 -1.83 3.67 -11.85
N ILE A 14 -1.55 3.70 -10.54
CA ILE A 14 -1.03 4.89 -9.87
C ILE A 14 0.42 5.15 -10.29
N LEU A 15 1.24 4.10 -10.41
CA LEU A 15 2.62 4.22 -10.86
C LEU A 15 2.70 4.78 -12.30
N GLU A 16 1.81 4.36 -13.20
CA GLU A 16 1.69 4.90 -14.56
C GLU A 16 1.32 6.40 -14.54
N ASN A 17 0.43 6.82 -13.64
CA ASN A 17 0.12 8.23 -13.46
C ASN A 17 1.33 9.04 -12.96
N TRP A 18 2.11 8.48 -12.03
CA TRP A 18 3.34 9.12 -11.54
C TRP A 18 4.39 9.25 -12.62
N GLN A 19 4.50 8.26 -13.51
CA GLN A 19 5.36 8.31 -14.68
C GLN A 19 4.97 9.46 -15.62
N GLU A 20 3.68 9.62 -15.92
CA GLU A 20 3.23 10.72 -16.76
C GLU A 20 3.41 12.08 -16.08
N MET A 21 3.22 12.16 -14.75
CA MET A 21 3.53 13.35 -13.96
C MET A 21 4.99 13.76 -14.09
N ALA A 22 5.94 12.82 -13.95
CA ALA A 22 7.36 13.09 -14.12
C ALA A 22 7.69 13.57 -15.55
N ASN A 23 7.11 12.95 -16.57
CA ASN A 23 7.26 13.36 -17.97
C ASN A 23 6.77 14.80 -18.20
N ILE A 24 5.61 15.15 -17.64
CA ILE A 24 5.02 16.49 -17.74
C ILE A 24 5.91 17.52 -17.04
N LEU A 25 6.41 17.23 -15.83
CA LEU A 25 7.32 18.12 -15.12
C LEU A 25 8.58 18.39 -15.93
N ALA A 26 9.25 17.35 -16.42
CA ALA A 26 10.47 17.49 -17.20
C ALA A 26 10.25 18.33 -18.46
N ARG A 27 9.13 18.11 -19.17
CA ARG A 27 8.77 18.85 -20.39
C ARG A 27 8.38 20.31 -20.14
N ILE A 28 7.57 20.58 -19.13
CA ILE A 28 7.11 21.96 -18.81
C ILE A 28 8.27 22.82 -18.33
N ILE A 29 9.13 22.26 -17.48
CA ILE A 29 10.27 22.99 -16.90
C ILE A 29 11.46 22.99 -17.88
N ASN A 30 11.43 22.12 -18.89
CA ASN A 30 12.48 21.92 -19.89
C ASN A 30 13.82 21.53 -19.25
N VAL A 31 13.77 20.44 -18.47
CA VAL A 31 14.92 19.84 -17.77
C VAL A 31 15.16 18.41 -18.26
N PRO A 32 16.42 17.92 -18.22
CA PRO A 32 16.76 16.54 -18.58
C PRO A 32 16.05 15.49 -17.72
N ALA A 33 15.92 15.69 -16.41
CA ALA A 33 15.41 14.67 -15.50
C ALA A 33 14.42 15.23 -14.48
N ALA A 34 13.29 14.53 -14.31
CA ALA A 34 12.39 14.63 -13.18
C ALA A 34 12.21 13.24 -12.57
N LEU A 35 12.42 13.12 -11.26
CA LEU A 35 12.50 11.84 -10.57
C LEU A 35 11.57 11.81 -9.35
N ILE A 36 11.04 10.63 -9.07
CA ILE A 36 10.53 10.28 -7.74
C ILE A 36 11.49 9.24 -7.19
N MET A 37 12.17 9.58 -6.11
CA MET A 37 13.07 8.70 -5.39
C MET A 37 12.30 8.04 -4.25
N ARG A 38 12.52 6.75 -4.02
CA ARG A 38 11.95 5.99 -2.90
C ARG A 38 13.05 5.62 -1.92
N TYR A 39 12.85 5.92 -0.65
CA TYR A 39 13.77 5.59 0.43
C TYR A 39 13.28 4.33 1.15
N ILE A 40 14.12 3.29 1.14
CA ILE A 40 13.93 2.03 1.86
C ILE A 40 15.23 1.78 2.58
N ASP A 41 15.28 2.04 3.88
CA ASP A 41 16.53 2.00 4.65
C ASP A 41 17.33 0.70 4.38
N PRO A 42 18.63 0.78 4.03
CA PRO A 42 19.50 1.96 3.92
C PRO A 42 19.63 2.57 2.51
N LEU A 43 18.77 2.15 1.58
CA LEU A 43 18.87 2.44 0.15
C LEU A 43 17.95 3.57 -0.30
N ILE A 44 18.41 4.30 -1.32
CA ILE A 44 17.57 5.18 -2.14
C ILE A 44 17.48 4.57 -3.53
N GLU A 45 16.26 4.53 -4.06
CA GLU A 45 15.94 3.94 -5.35
C GLU A 45 15.33 5.01 -6.27
N VAL A 46 15.72 5.01 -7.54
CA VAL A 46 14.97 5.72 -8.59
C VAL A 46 13.66 4.97 -8.81
N PHE A 47 12.57 5.46 -8.23
CA PHE A 47 11.27 4.79 -8.29
C PHE A 47 10.51 5.14 -9.57
N VAL A 48 10.58 6.41 -9.99
CA VAL A 48 10.05 6.91 -11.26
C VAL A 48 11.08 7.86 -11.87
N SER A 49 11.26 7.78 -13.19
CA SER A 49 12.20 8.61 -13.94
C SER A 49 11.56 9.10 -15.24
N SER A 50 11.59 10.40 -15.53
CA SER A 50 11.04 10.96 -16.77
C SER A 50 11.72 10.39 -18.03
N SER A 51 10.98 10.18 -19.11
CA SER A 51 11.48 9.47 -20.30
C SER A 51 12.19 10.36 -21.35
N ASN A 52 13.00 11.32 -20.90
CA ASN A 52 13.73 12.22 -21.81
C ASN A 52 15.00 11.54 -22.34
N GLU A 53 15.41 11.82 -23.58
CA GLU A 53 16.62 11.22 -24.19
C GLU A 53 17.90 11.50 -23.40
N ASP A 54 18.00 12.68 -22.79
CA ASP A 54 19.17 13.13 -22.02
C ASP A 54 19.12 12.70 -20.53
N ASN A 55 18.12 11.93 -20.11
CA ASN A 55 18.00 11.50 -18.71
C ASN A 55 18.93 10.31 -18.41
N PRO A 56 19.93 10.46 -17.52
CA PRO A 56 20.87 9.39 -17.21
C PRO A 56 20.33 8.37 -16.19
N TYR A 57 19.16 8.60 -15.59
CA TYR A 57 18.61 7.79 -14.50
C TYR A 57 17.57 6.78 -14.99
N HIS A 58 17.65 5.54 -14.49
CA HIS A 58 16.72 4.49 -14.85
C HIS A 58 15.92 3.99 -13.64
N PRO A 59 14.61 3.73 -13.80
CA PRO A 59 13.82 3.13 -12.72
C PRO A 59 14.44 1.81 -12.23
N GLY A 60 14.57 1.68 -10.92
CA GLY A 60 15.20 0.54 -10.27
C GLY A 60 16.70 0.71 -9.95
N ASP A 61 17.35 1.79 -10.42
CA ASP A 61 18.69 2.16 -9.96
C ASP A 61 18.69 2.41 -8.45
N LYS A 62 19.71 1.92 -7.74
CA LYS A 62 19.80 1.96 -6.27
C LYS A 62 21.16 2.38 -5.81
N GLU A 63 21.19 3.18 -4.75
CA GLU A 63 22.41 3.56 -4.05
C GLU A 63 22.21 3.51 -2.53
N ILE A 64 23.30 3.34 -1.78
CA ILE A 64 23.27 3.50 -0.32
C ILE A 64 23.14 4.99 -0.04
N LEU A 65 22.10 5.41 0.70
CA LEU A 65 21.85 6.84 0.91
C LEU A 65 22.89 7.48 1.85
N LYS A 66 23.30 6.74 2.88
CA LYS A 66 24.16 7.24 3.94
C LYS A 66 25.58 7.51 3.42
N ASP A 67 26.05 8.74 3.63
CA ASP A 67 27.38 9.23 3.25
C ASP A 67 27.62 9.16 1.73
N SER A 68 26.53 9.18 0.95
CA SER A 68 26.55 9.12 -0.52
C SER A 68 26.97 10.45 -1.15
N GLY A 69 26.66 11.56 -0.48
CA GLY A 69 26.83 12.90 -1.03
C GLY A 69 25.80 13.26 -2.10
N LEU A 70 24.76 12.43 -2.30
CA LEU A 70 23.64 12.71 -3.20
C LEU A 70 22.80 13.89 -2.68
N TYR A 71 22.15 14.61 -3.59
CA TYR A 71 21.25 15.70 -3.20
C TYR A 71 20.09 15.22 -2.31
N CYS A 72 19.49 14.08 -2.68
CA CYS A 72 18.38 13.47 -1.95
C CYS A 72 18.74 13.10 -0.50
N GLU A 73 20.02 12.80 -0.21
CA GLU A 73 20.47 12.55 1.17
C GLU A 73 20.27 13.77 2.06
N THR A 74 20.56 14.97 1.54
CA THR A 74 20.37 16.21 2.30
C THR A 74 18.90 16.54 2.47
N VAL A 75 18.08 16.33 1.43
CA VAL A 75 16.62 16.51 1.50
C VAL A 75 16.03 15.61 2.59
N ILE A 76 16.39 14.33 2.60
CA ILE A 76 15.91 13.34 3.57
C ILE A 76 16.41 13.65 4.99
N LYS A 77 17.69 14.00 5.16
CA LYS A 77 18.27 14.30 6.47
C LYS A 77 17.73 15.59 7.09
N SER A 78 17.50 16.61 6.27
CA SER A 78 17.04 17.92 6.75
C SER A 78 15.52 18.03 6.85
N ASP A 79 14.79 17.13 6.19
CA ASP A 79 13.34 17.18 6.02
C ASP A 79 12.85 18.53 5.48
N ARG A 80 13.58 19.03 4.47
CA ARG A 80 13.35 20.33 3.82
C ARG A 80 13.69 20.26 2.35
N GLU A 81 13.17 21.22 1.60
CA GLU A 81 13.57 21.43 0.22
C GLU A 81 15.07 21.73 0.10
N LEU A 82 15.65 21.33 -1.02
CA LEU A 82 17.00 21.67 -1.40
C LEU A 82 17.00 22.26 -2.81
N LEU A 83 17.52 23.48 -2.92
CA LEU A 83 17.68 24.22 -4.16
C LEU A 83 19.17 24.48 -4.40
N ILE A 84 19.73 23.90 -5.46
CA ILE A 84 21.12 24.11 -5.89
C ILE A 84 21.10 24.62 -7.33
N PRO A 85 21.30 25.92 -7.57
CA PRO A 85 21.28 26.48 -8.92
C PRO A 85 22.44 26.04 -9.80
N ASN A 86 23.60 25.74 -9.21
CA ASN A 86 24.78 25.24 -9.92
C ASN A 86 25.82 24.69 -8.92
N ALA A 87 25.96 23.38 -8.89
CA ALA A 87 26.90 22.67 -8.04
C ALA A 87 28.36 22.96 -8.39
N LEU A 88 28.70 23.25 -9.66
CA LEU A 88 30.09 23.46 -10.09
C LEU A 88 30.75 24.67 -9.40
N ILE A 89 29.96 25.65 -8.97
CA ILE A 89 30.43 26.86 -8.29
C ILE A 89 30.14 26.85 -6.78
N ASP A 90 29.50 25.79 -6.29
CA ASP A 90 29.16 25.63 -4.88
C ASP A 90 30.22 24.74 -4.21
N GLU A 91 30.89 25.27 -3.19
CA GLU A 91 31.98 24.57 -2.49
C GLU A 91 31.55 23.26 -1.84
N LEU A 92 30.28 23.14 -1.43
CA LEU A 92 29.72 21.93 -0.83
C LEU A 92 29.33 20.91 -1.90
N TRP A 93 28.83 21.36 -3.04
CA TRP A 93 28.20 20.50 -4.05
C TRP A 93 29.05 20.19 -5.28
N LYS A 94 30.19 20.88 -5.48
CA LYS A 94 31.06 20.67 -6.66
C LYS A 94 31.55 19.24 -6.88
N ASN A 95 31.62 18.44 -5.81
CA ASN A 95 32.06 17.05 -5.86
C ASN A 95 30.90 16.03 -5.79
N ASN A 96 29.65 16.50 -5.91
CA ASN A 96 28.47 15.65 -5.86
C ASN A 96 28.52 14.57 -6.97
N PRO A 97 28.08 13.32 -6.69
CA PRO A 97 28.11 12.22 -7.66
C PRO A 97 27.40 12.53 -9.00
N ASP A 98 26.27 13.23 -8.95
CA ASP A 98 25.43 13.55 -10.11
C ASP A 98 26.11 14.55 -11.07
N VAL A 99 27.11 15.31 -10.60
CA VAL A 99 27.93 16.18 -11.47
C VAL A 99 28.65 15.34 -12.52
N LYS A 100 29.02 14.08 -12.22
CA LYS A 100 29.64 13.16 -13.19
C LYS A 100 28.66 12.71 -14.29
N LEU A 101 27.35 12.78 -14.01
CA LEU A 101 26.26 12.52 -14.94
C LEU A 101 25.81 13.80 -15.66
N ASN A 102 26.59 14.88 -15.56
CA ASN A 102 26.28 16.20 -16.10
C ASN A 102 25.01 16.83 -15.50
N MET A 103 24.61 16.44 -14.28
CA MET A 103 23.48 17.02 -13.56
C MET A 103 24.00 17.99 -12.50
N ILE A 104 24.07 19.26 -12.87
CA ILE A 104 24.75 20.30 -12.09
C ILE A 104 23.78 21.20 -11.31
N SER A 105 22.49 21.13 -11.57
CA SER A 105 21.47 21.88 -10.84
C SER A 105 20.41 20.92 -10.30
N TYR A 106 19.86 21.23 -9.14
CA TYR A 106 18.92 20.39 -8.41
C TYR A 106 17.84 21.21 -7.71
N LEU A 107 16.60 20.76 -7.81
CA LEU A 107 15.51 21.18 -6.93
C LEU A 107 14.75 19.95 -6.47
N GLY A 108 14.65 19.74 -5.16
CA GLY A 108 13.96 18.57 -4.60
C GLY A 108 13.26 18.83 -3.28
N PHE A 109 12.22 18.05 -3.03
CA PHE A 109 11.37 18.13 -1.84
C PHE A 109 11.17 16.74 -1.24
N PRO A 110 11.09 16.62 0.11
CA PRO A 110 10.74 15.36 0.75
C PRO A 110 9.29 14.99 0.44
N ILE A 111 9.00 13.69 0.32
CA ILE A 111 7.65 13.13 0.21
C ILE A 111 7.37 12.34 1.47
N HIS A 112 6.21 12.56 2.08
CA HIS A 112 5.83 11.92 3.32
C HIS A 112 4.78 10.83 3.15
N LEU A 113 4.83 9.88 4.07
CA LEU A 113 3.76 8.97 4.39
C LEU A 113 2.77 9.61 5.38
N PRO A 114 1.54 9.08 5.51
CA PRO A 114 0.54 9.61 6.45
C PRO A 114 1.00 9.65 7.92
N ASP A 115 1.97 8.81 8.30
CA ASP A 115 2.56 8.78 9.64
C ASP A 115 3.76 9.74 9.80
N ASN A 116 3.96 10.64 8.83
CA ASN A 116 5.03 11.62 8.77
C ASN A 116 6.44 11.01 8.61
N ARG A 117 6.57 9.72 8.32
CA ARG A 117 7.84 9.15 7.85
C ARG A 117 8.09 9.56 6.40
N ILE A 118 9.36 9.63 6.02
CA ILE A 118 9.75 9.98 4.65
C ILE A 118 9.57 8.75 3.75
N PHE A 119 8.77 8.89 2.70
CA PHE A 119 8.67 7.94 1.60
C PHE A 119 9.88 8.06 0.66
N GLY A 120 10.36 9.28 0.44
CA GLY A 120 11.48 9.58 -0.44
C GLY A 120 11.48 11.05 -0.88
N THR A 121 11.82 11.34 -2.13
CA THR A 121 11.90 12.72 -2.63
C THR A 121 11.32 12.86 -4.04
N ILE A 122 10.69 13.99 -4.34
CA ILE A 122 10.44 14.42 -5.73
C ILE A 122 11.47 15.46 -6.10
N CYS A 123 12.14 15.30 -7.24
CA CYS A 123 13.17 16.25 -7.67
C CYS A 123 13.23 16.43 -9.19
N ILE A 124 13.85 17.53 -9.59
CA ILE A 124 14.25 17.82 -10.96
C ILE A 124 15.74 18.15 -10.99
N LEU A 125 16.40 17.75 -12.06
CA LEU A 125 17.83 18.00 -12.28
C LEU A 125 18.06 18.62 -13.64
N ASP A 126 19.03 19.53 -13.70
CA ASP A 126 19.40 20.24 -14.93
C ASP A 126 20.90 20.14 -15.22
N ASN A 127 21.24 20.07 -16.51
CA ASN A 127 22.61 20.08 -17.01
C ASN A 127 23.16 21.50 -17.23
N LYS A 128 22.34 22.50 -16.97
CA LYS A 128 22.70 23.92 -16.95
C LYS A 128 22.43 24.50 -15.58
N SER A 129 23.03 25.67 -15.32
CA SER A 129 22.66 26.42 -14.13
C SER A 129 21.21 26.85 -14.21
N ASN A 130 20.44 26.53 -13.18
CA ASN A 130 19.01 26.81 -13.12
C ASN A 130 18.60 27.16 -11.70
N ALA A 131 18.35 28.45 -11.43
CA ALA A 131 17.88 28.87 -10.10
C ALA A 131 16.43 28.47 -9.83
N TYR A 132 15.71 27.99 -10.86
CA TYR A 132 14.28 27.74 -10.89
C TYR A 132 13.43 28.98 -10.53
N SER A 133 12.22 29.06 -11.06
CA SER A 133 11.33 30.19 -10.75
C SER A 133 10.46 29.87 -9.54
N GLU A 134 9.92 30.88 -8.86
CA GLU A 134 8.91 30.68 -7.81
C GLU A 134 7.70 29.86 -8.33
N THR A 135 7.35 30.03 -9.61
CA THR A 135 6.31 29.23 -10.27
C THR A 135 6.70 27.76 -10.38
N THR A 136 7.98 27.48 -10.69
CA THR A 136 8.53 26.12 -10.73
C THR A 136 8.51 25.47 -9.35
N GLU A 137 8.93 26.20 -8.32
CA GLU A 137 8.88 25.72 -6.93
C GLU A 137 7.43 25.40 -6.51
N LYS A 138 6.48 26.31 -6.78
CA LYS A 138 5.05 26.09 -6.52
C LYS A 138 4.52 24.87 -7.27
N LEU A 139 4.92 24.67 -8.52
CA LEU A 139 4.54 23.50 -9.32
C LEU A 139 5.02 22.21 -8.66
N MET A 140 6.30 22.15 -8.26
CA MET A 140 6.88 21.00 -7.57
C MET A 140 6.16 20.71 -6.25
N ILE A 141 5.82 21.74 -5.48
CA ILE A 141 5.03 21.60 -4.24
C ILE A 141 3.65 21.01 -4.53
N GLN A 142 2.95 21.45 -5.58
CA GLN A 142 1.65 20.88 -5.94
C GLN A 142 1.76 19.41 -6.35
N PHE A 143 2.80 19.05 -7.10
CA PHE A 143 3.05 17.65 -7.48
C PHE A 143 3.38 16.80 -6.25
N ARG A 144 4.23 17.28 -5.34
CA ARG A 144 4.49 16.62 -4.05
C ARG A 144 3.19 16.36 -3.30
N ASN A 145 2.36 17.39 -3.12
CA ASN A 145 1.11 17.26 -2.36
C ASN A 145 0.15 16.26 -3.00
N LEU A 146 0.14 16.15 -4.34
CA LEU A 146 -0.64 15.14 -5.05
C LEU A 146 -0.12 13.72 -4.79
N LEU A 147 1.21 13.52 -4.81
CA LEU A 147 1.83 12.25 -4.46
C LEU A 147 1.50 11.83 -3.03
N GLU A 148 1.65 12.75 -2.07
CA GLU A 148 1.31 12.51 -0.66
C GLU A 148 -0.18 12.16 -0.49
N SER A 149 -1.08 12.87 -1.19
CA SER A 149 -2.52 12.56 -1.18
C SER A 149 -2.84 11.17 -1.74
N GLN A 150 -2.11 10.72 -2.77
CA GLN A 150 -2.27 9.38 -3.34
C GLN A 150 -1.71 8.30 -2.40
N LEU A 151 -0.56 8.56 -1.77
CA LEU A 151 0.01 7.69 -0.74
C LEU A 151 -0.94 7.53 0.45
N ASP A 152 -1.58 8.62 0.88
CA ASP A 152 -2.61 8.62 1.91
C ASP A 152 -3.79 7.73 1.55
N LEU A 153 -4.28 7.84 0.32
CA LEU A 153 -5.39 7.01 -0.17
C LEU A 153 -5.01 5.52 -0.22
N ILE A 154 -3.81 5.19 -0.70
CA ILE A 154 -3.31 3.81 -0.74
C ILE A 154 -3.22 3.25 0.68
N TYR A 155 -2.62 4.00 1.61
CA TYR A 155 -2.45 3.60 3.00
C TYR A 155 -3.81 3.36 3.69
N MET A 156 -4.78 4.26 3.48
CA MET A 156 -6.13 4.12 4.02
C MET A 156 -6.85 2.89 3.46
N ASN A 157 -6.75 2.64 2.14
CA ASN A 157 -7.37 1.47 1.51
C ASN A 157 -6.79 0.15 2.03
N GLN A 158 -5.48 0.07 2.19
CA GLN A 158 -4.82 -1.11 2.78
C GLN A 158 -5.28 -1.33 4.22
N THR A 159 -5.25 -0.27 5.04
CA THR A 159 -5.72 -0.32 6.44
C THR A 159 -7.18 -0.74 6.55
N LEU A 160 -8.05 -0.22 5.68
CA LEU A 160 -9.46 -0.57 5.63
C LEU A 160 -9.66 -2.04 5.23
N GLY A 161 -8.90 -2.52 4.24
CA GLY A 161 -8.91 -3.91 3.80
C GLY A 161 -8.53 -4.88 4.92
N GLU A 162 -7.49 -4.59 5.69
CA GLU A 162 -7.08 -5.39 6.84
C GLU A 162 -8.16 -5.41 7.95
N LYS A 163 -8.73 -4.25 8.29
CA LYS A 163 -9.81 -4.15 9.28
C LYS A 163 -11.04 -4.95 8.84
N ASN A 164 -11.43 -4.86 7.57
CA ASN A 164 -12.56 -5.62 7.02
C ASN A 164 -12.31 -7.13 7.07
N ARG A 165 -11.10 -7.59 6.73
CA ARG A 165 -10.73 -9.01 6.86
C ARG A 165 -10.85 -9.48 8.30
N ARG A 166 -10.29 -8.72 9.24
CA ARG A 166 -10.33 -9.04 10.67
C ARG A 166 -11.76 -9.07 11.23
N LEU A 167 -12.61 -8.13 10.83
CA LEU A 167 -14.03 -8.15 11.18
C LEU A 167 -14.73 -9.40 10.64
N THR A 168 -14.43 -9.77 9.39
CA THR A 168 -14.99 -10.98 8.76
C THR A 168 -14.57 -12.24 9.50
N ASP A 169 -13.32 -12.33 9.94
CA ASP A 169 -12.82 -13.46 10.71
C ASP A 169 -13.49 -13.56 12.09
N TYR A 170 -13.65 -12.44 12.80
CA TYR A 170 -14.41 -12.41 14.06
C TYR A 170 -15.88 -12.83 13.88
N LEU A 171 -16.52 -12.42 12.79
CA LEU A 171 -17.89 -12.83 12.48
C LEU A 171 -17.98 -14.35 12.22
N LYS A 172 -17.02 -14.94 11.51
CA LYS A 172 -16.95 -16.40 11.30
C LYS A 172 -16.76 -17.16 12.61
N GLU A 173 -15.89 -16.68 13.50
CA GLU A 173 -15.69 -17.28 14.83
C GLU A 173 -16.98 -17.23 15.67
N LEU A 174 -17.67 -16.08 15.69
CA LEU A 174 -18.96 -15.95 16.38
C LEU A 174 -20.03 -16.86 15.79
N GLN A 175 -20.08 -17.02 14.47
CA GLN A 175 -21.01 -17.95 13.80
C GLN A 175 -20.70 -19.41 14.16
N ALA A 176 -19.41 -19.80 14.22
CA ALA A 176 -19.02 -21.14 14.65
C ALA A 176 -19.40 -21.41 16.11
N LEU A 177 -19.26 -20.42 17.00
CA LEU A 177 -19.71 -20.52 18.40
C LEU A 177 -21.23 -20.63 18.53
N ARG A 178 -21.99 -19.91 17.68
CA ARG A 178 -23.45 -20.07 17.56
C ARG A 178 -23.86 -21.43 16.97
N GLY A 179 -22.94 -22.15 16.33
CA GLY A 179 -23.16 -23.50 15.80
C GLY A 179 -23.12 -24.62 16.84
N ILE A 180 -22.73 -24.34 18.09
CA ILE A 180 -22.77 -25.34 19.18
C ILE A 180 -24.20 -25.42 19.71
N VAL A 181 -24.94 -26.39 19.18
CA VAL A 181 -26.31 -26.63 19.58
C VAL A 181 -26.34 -27.60 20.77
N PRO A 182 -26.86 -27.20 21.94
CA PRO A 182 -26.98 -28.11 23.08
C PRO A 182 -27.96 -29.25 22.76
N ILE A 183 -27.41 -30.45 22.62
CA ILE A 183 -28.15 -31.67 22.25
C ILE A 183 -28.21 -32.65 23.43
N CYS A 184 -29.38 -33.23 23.68
CA CYS A 184 -29.55 -34.24 24.71
C CYS A 184 -28.76 -35.50 24.33
N ALA A 185 -27.87 -35.97 25.20
CA ALA A 185 -27.04 -37.14 24.93
C ALA A 185 -27.86 -38.42 24.68
N ASN A 186 -29.07 -38.52 25.25
CA ASN A 186 -29.96 -39.67 25.14
C ASN A 186 -30.90 -39.58 23.92
N CYS A 187 -31.80 -38.59 23.89
CA CYS A 187 -32.87 -38.51 22.89
C CYS A 187 -32.56 -37.64 21.65
N LYS A 188 -31.42 -36.93 21.64
CA LYS A 188 -30.97 -36.07 20.54
C LYS A 188 -31.83 -34.82 20.27
N ASN A 189 -32.76 -34.48 21.17
CA ASN A 189 -33.44 -33.19 21.14
C ASN A 189 -32.46 -32.03 21.35
N ILE A 190 -32.77 -30.88 20.76
CA ILE A 190 -32.03 -29.63 20.86
C ILE A 190 -32.68 -28.71 21.89
N ARG A 191 -31.89 -28.07 22.75
CA ARG A 191 -32.37 -27.06 23.69
C ARG A 191 -32.36 -25.68 23.04
N ASP A 192 -33.49 -24.97 23.08
CA ASP A 192 -33.61 -23.59 22.60
C ASP A 192 -33.10 -22.55 23.62
N GLU A 193 -33.12 -21.27 23.22
CA GLU A 193 -32.70 -20.14 24.06
C GLU A 193 -33.58 -19.94 25.31
N ASN A 194 -34.82 -20.43 25.28
CA ASN A 194 -35.76 -20.39 26.41
C ASN A 194 -35.61 -21.62 27.33
N GLY A 195 -34.69 -22.53 27.02
CA GLY A 195 -34.44 -23.75 27.80
C GLY A 195 -35.36 -24.92 27.46
N ASN A 196 -36.25 -24.80 26.48
CA ASN A 196 -37.16 -25.87 26.05
C ASN A 196 -36.44 -26.85 25.12
N TRP A 197 -36.87 -28.11 25.12
CA TRP A 197 -36.29 -29.17 24.30
C TRP A 197 -37.18 -29.51 23.12
N HIS A 198 -36.62 -29.44 21.91
CA HIS A 198 -37.33 -29.71 20.66
C HIS A 198 -36.65 -30.82 19.85
N PRO A 199 -37.38 -31.58 19.02
CA PRO A 199 -36.79 -32.44 18.02
C PRO A 199 -35.85 -31.66 17.08
N ILE A 200 -34.84 -32.33 16.53
CA ILE A 200 -33.80 -31.70 15.70
C ILE A 200 -34.36 -31.05 14.43
N GLU A 201 -35.44 -31.61 13.90
CA GLU A 201 -36.15 -31.17 12.71
C GLU A 201 -36.65 -29.72 12.86
N HIS A 202 -37.14 -29.37 14.05
CA HIS A 202 -37.63 -28.02 14.36
C HIS A 202 -36.50 -26.97 14.29
N TYR A 203 -35.26 -27.35 14.61
CA TYR A 203 -34.10 -26.48 14.49
C TYR A 203 -33.62 -26.36 13.04
N ILE A 204 -33.63 -27.46 12.28
CA ILE A 204 -33.20 -27.48 10.87
C ILE A 204 -34.17 -26.67 10.00
N MET A 205 -35.48 -26.83 10.19
CA MET A 205 -36.53 -26.13 9.41
C MET A 205 -36.57 -24.61 9.64
N ARG A 206 -35.87 -24.07 10.65
CA ARG A 206 -35.71 -22.61 10.80
C ARG A 206 -34.73 -22.00 9.81
N ASN A 207 -33.90 -22.81 9.14
CA ASN A 207 -33.04 -22.35 8.07
C ASN A 207 -33.80 -22.43 6.73
N PRO A 208 -34.06 -21.30 6.06
CA PRO A 208 -34.89 -21.26 4.86
C PRO A 208 -34.29 -21.98 3.65
N GLU A 209 -32.99 -22.34 3.68
CA GLU A 209 -32.31 -23.07 2.59
C GLU A 209 -32.34 -24.60 2.74
N VAL A 210 -33.02 -25.15 3.76
CA VAL A 210 -33.04 -26.59 4.02
C VAL A 210 -34.45 -27.17 3.96
N GLU A 211 -34.65 -28.12 3.05
CA GLU A 211 -35.86 -28.95 2.98
C GLU A 211 -35.60 -30.36 3.52
N LEU A 212 -36.48 -30.85 4.38
CA LEU A 212 -36.40 -32.21 4.94
C LEU A 212 -37.30 -33.16 4.13
N SER A 213 -36.71 -34.24 3.63
CA SER A 213 -37.48 -35.37 3.08
C SER A 213 -37.59 -36.49 4.12
N HIS A 214 -38.70 -37.23 4.09
CA HIS A 214 -38.94 -38.33 5.00
C HIS A 214 -38.45 -39.64 4.38
N GLY A 215 -37.70 -40.43 5.15
CA GLY A 215 -37.21 -41.75 4.75
C GLY A 215 -36.99 -42.65 5.96
N ILE A 216 -36.99 -43.96 5.74
CA ILE A 216 -36.75 -44.95 6.81
C ILE A 216 -35.40 -45.61 6.56
N CYS A 217 -34.45 -45.41 7.48
CA CYS A 217 -33.13 -46.02 7.34
C CYS A 217 -33.21 -47.56 7.47
N PRO A 218 -32.22 -48.32 6.95
CA PRO A 218 -32.26 -49.78 6.96
C PRO A 218 -32.41 -50.41 8.35
N LYS A 219 -31.85 -49.77 9.39
CA LYS A 219 -31.97 -50.23 10.79
C LYS A 219 -33.41 -50.11 11.29
N CYS A 220 -34.03 -48.94 11.11
CA CYS A 220 -35.41 -48.70 11.50
C CYS A 220 -36.38 -49.57 10.69
N ARG A 221 -36.09 -49.76 9.39
CA ARG A 221 -36.89 -50.64 8.53
C ARG A 221 -36.95 -52.06 9.07
N LYS A 222 -35.80 -52.66 9.39
CA LYS A 222 -35.74 -54.01 9.99
C LYS A 222 -36.47 -54.12 11.34
N LYS A 223 -36.49 -53.05 12.12
CA LYS A 223 -37.15 -53.03 13.43
C LYS A 223 -38.67 -52.87 13.34
N LEU A 224 -39.14 -51.98 12.46
CA LEU A 224 -40.54 -51.62 12.33
C LEU A 224 -41.30 -52.56 11.37
N TYR A 225 -40.58 -53.11 10.38
CA TYR A 225 -41.13 -53.98 9.35
C TYR A 225 -40.25 -55.22 9.16
N PRO A 226 -40.11 -56.06 10.21
CA PRO A 226 -39.23 -57.23 10.17
C PRO A 226 -39.62 -58.26 9.10
N ASP A 227 -40.90 -58.32 8.73
CA ASP A 227 -41.46 -59.29 7.77
C ASP A 227 -41.49 -58.80 6.32
N TYR A 228 -41.18 -57.53 6.09
CA TYR A 228 -41.08 -56.94 4.75
C TYR A 228 -39.63 -57.08 4.24
N LYS A 229 -39.43 -58.00 3.29
CA LYS A 229 -38.13 -58.20 2.61
C LYS A 229 -37.86 -57.10 1.59
#